data_AF-A0A451AVI1-F1
#
_entry.id   AF-A0A451AVI1-F1
#
_cell.length_a   1.000
_cell.length_b   1.000
_cell.length_c   1.000
_cell.angle_alpha   90.00
_cell.angle_beta   90.00
_cell.angle_gamma   90.00
#
_symmetry.space_group_name_H-M   'P 1'
#
loop_
_entity.id
_entity.type
_entity.pdbx_description
1 polymer ?
#
loop_
_entity_poly.entity_id
_entity_poly.type
_entity_poly.pdbx_seq_one_letter_code
_entity_poly.pdbx_strand_id
1 'polypeptide(L)'
;MNDTRIKTIEQVREFLAGNSAVEFSISAKDECYSWIEQILIRFGYRNRGKAEKGLLLDLIGKVSGYSRIQIKRLVKQYSDTGRIKRRKSISKGFT
;
A
#
# COMPACT_ATOMS: atom_id res chain seq x y z
N MET A 1 -9.78 -11.18 -0.04
CA MET A 1 -9.41 -9.88 0.57
C MET A 1 -10.61 -9.35 1.36
N ASN A 2 -10.61 -9.45 2.70
CA ASN A 2 -11.63 -8.91 3.60
C ASN A 2 -11.20 -7.53 4.14
N ASP A 3 -10.91 -6.59 3.23
CA ASP A 3 -10.26 -5.33 3.58
C ASP A 3 -11.09 -4.11 3.15
N THR A 4 -12.23 -3.98 3.81
CA THR A 4 -13.27 -3.01 3.45
C THR A 4 -13.58 -1.99 4.53
N ARG A 5 -12.87 -2.00 5.67
CA ARG A 5 -13.20 -1.11 6.80
C ARG A 5 -12.60 0.30 6.68
N ILE A 6 -11.37 0.45 6.20
CA ILE A 6 -10.73 1.76 6.04
C ILE A 6 -11.09 2.38 4.68
N LYS A 7 -11.89 3.44 4.73
CA LYS A 7 -12.41 4.18 3.56
C LYS A 7 -12.03 5.65 3.58
N THR A 8 -11.71 6.23 4.74
CA THR A 8 -11.38 7.65 4.89
C THR A 8 -9.98 7.86 5.47
N ILE A 9 -9.38 9.02 5.20
CA ILE A 9 -8.05 9.38 5.73
C ILE A 9 -8.08 9.44 7.27
N GLU A 10 -9.21 9.84 7.86
CA GLU A 10 -9.34 9.87 9.32
C GLU A 10 -9.27 8.45 9.92
N GLN A 11 -9.92 7.47 9.28
CA GLN A 11 -9.80 6.07 9.69
C GLN A 11 -8.37 5.53 9.53
N VAL A 12 -7.62 6.02 8.53
CA VAL A 12 -6.18 5.71 8.40
C VAL A 12 -5.42 6.23 9.61
N ARG A 13 -5.72 7.46 10.04
CA ARG A 13 -5.09 8.07 11.22
C ARG A 13 -5.43 7.33 12.50
N GLU A 14 -6.69 6.99 12.72
CA GLU A 14 -7.13 6.21 13.89
C GLU A 14 -6.48 4.83 13.92
N PHE A 15 -6.38 4.16 12.77
CA PHE A 15 -5.69 2.89 12.65
C PHE A 15 -4.20 3.00 13.00
N LEU A 16 -3.51 4.02 12.46
CA LEU A 16 -2.10 4.25 12.76
C LEU A 16 -1.86 4.67 14.22
N ALA A 17 -2.85 5.30 14.86
CA ALA A 17 -2.82 5.61 16.29
C ALA A 17 -3.07 4.37 17.18
N GLY A 18 -3.36 3.20 16.60
CA GLY A 18 -3.68 1.98 17.34
C GLY A 18 -5.09 1.95 17.92
N ASN A 19 -5.96 2.90 17.52
CA ASN A 19 -7.33 3.02 18.03
C ASN A 19 -8.34 2.22 17.20
N SER A 20 -7.89 1.36 16.29
CA SER A 20 -8.75 0.59 15.39
C SER A 20 -8.32 -0.87 15.33
N ALA A 21 -9.26 -1.77 15.65
CA ALA A 21 -9.08 -3.23 15.63
C ALA A 21 -9.27 -3.82 14.21
N VAL A 22 -8.65 -3.20 13.19
CA VAL A 22 -8.71 -3.74 11.82
C VAL A 22 -7.58 -4.74 11.64
N GLU A 23 -7.94 -6.01 11.56
CA GLU A 23 -7.00 -7.08 11.19
C GLU A 23 -6.88 -7.16 9.67
N PHE A 24 -5.68 -6.90 9.16
CA PHE A 24 -5.33 -7.11 7.77
C PHE A 24 -4.64 -8.48 7.66
N SER A 25 -5.13 -9.33 6.77
CA SER A 25 -4.46 -10.60 6.44
C SER A 25 -4.21 -10.64 4.93
N ILE A 26 -2.92 -10.53 4.57
CA ILE A 26 -2.46 -10.62 3.19
C ILE A 26 -1.55 -11.85 3.10
N SER A 27 -2.07 -12.92 2.51
CA SER A 27 -1.36 -14.20 2.43
C SER A 27 -0.42 -14.26 1.23
N ALA A 28 -0.78 -13.64 0.10
CA ALA A 28 0.02 -13.70 -1.12
C ALA A 28 0.67 -12.35 -1.48
N LYS A 29 1.89 -12.41 -2.02
CA LYS A 29 2.58 -11.22 -2.54
C LYS A 29 1.77 -10.53 -3.64
N ASP A 30 1.12 -11.26 -4.54
CA ASP A 30 0.34 -10.65 -5.63
C ASP A 30 -0.94 -9.97 -5.11
N GLU A 31 -1.54 -10.52 -4.05
CA GLU A 31 -2.65 -9.87 -3.33
C GLU A 31 -2.18 -8.58 -2.67
N CYS A 32 -0.97 -8.56 -2.10
CA CYS A 32 -0.40 -7.35 -1.51
C CYS A 32 -0.27 -6.22 -2.54
N TYR A 33 0.23 -6.51 -3.74
CA TYR A 33 0.45 -5.48 -4.77
C TYR A 33 -0.91 -4.94 -5.27
N SER A 34 -1.88 -5.83 -5.47
CA SER A 34 -3.26 -5.47 -5.83
C SER A 34 -3.93 -4.64 -4.72
N TRP A 35 -3.72 -4.99 -3.46
CA TRP A 35 -4.24 -4.25 -2.31
C TRP A 35 -3.66 -2.83 -2.25
N ILE A 36 -2.34 -2.68 -2.43
CA ILE A 36 -1.69 -1.36 -2.47
C ILE A 36 -2.29 -0.52 -3.60
N GLU A 37 -2.44 -1.08 -4.80
CA GLU A 37 -3.04 -0.38 -5.95
C GLU A 37 -4.46 0.11 -5.62
N GLN A 38 -5.30 -0.77 -5.05
CA GLN A 38 -6.66 -0.41 -4.66
C GLN A 38 -6.71 0.70 -3.60
N ILE A 39 -5.80 0.69 -2.62
CA ILE A 39 -5.68 1.78 -1.63
C ILE A 39 -5.31 3.10 -2.32
N LEU A 40 -4.32 3.09 -3.23
CA LEU A 40 -3.92 4.30 -3.93
C LEU A 40 -5.02 4.87 -4.84
N ILE A 41 -5.83 4.00 -5.46
CA ILE A 41 -7.00 4.39 -6.26
C ILE A 41 -8.11 4.93 -5.34
N ARG A 42 -8.49 4.17 -4.31
CA ARG A 42 -9.58 4.51 -3.38
C ARG A 42 -9.38 5.88 -2.74
N PHE A 43 -8.16 6.17 -2.29
CA PHE A 43 -7.83 7.44 -1.68
C PHE A 43 -7.47 8.54 -2.69
N GLY A 44 -7.43 8.23 -3.99
CA GLY A 44 -7.07 9.20 -5.01
C GLY A 44 -5.66 9.77 -4.78
N TYR A 45 -4.68 8.91 -4.51
CA TYR A 45 -3.34 9.28 -4.05
C TYR A 45 -2.71 10.42 -4.85
N ARG A 46 -2.91 10.48 -6.17
CA ARG A 46 -2.37 11.53 -7.04
C ARG A 46 -2.80 12.93 -6.60
N ASN A 47 -4.07 13.07 -6.20
CA ASN A 47 -4.72 14.35 -5.88
C ASN A 47 -4.57 14.74 -4.40
N ARG A 48 -3.87 13.93 -3.59
CA ARG A 48 -3.71 14.14 -2.14
C ARG A 48 -2.52 15.03 -1.78
N GLY A 49 -2.64 15.72 -0.66
CA GLY A 49 -1.57 16.55 -0.08
C GLY A 49 -0.40 15.73 0.46
N LYS A 50 0.72 16.39 0.77
CA LYS A 50 1.93 15.70 1.29
C LYS A 50 1.66 14.94 2.60
N ALA A 51 0.87 15.53 3.51
CA ALA A 51 0.53 14.91 4.79
C ALA A 51 -0.31 13.62 4.62
N GLU A 52 -1.39 13.70 3.83
CA GLU A 52 -2.26 12.55 3.53
C GLU A 52 -1.48 11.45 2.80
N LYS A 53 -0.60 11.82 1.86
CA LYS A 53 0.30 10.87 1.20
C LYS A 53 1.21 10.15 2.20
N GLY A 54 1.70 10.84 3.22
CA GLY A 54 2.47 10.24 4.31
C GLY A 54 1.69 9.17 5.06
N LEU A 55 0.46 9.50 5.48
CA LEU A 55 -0.44 8.57 6.19
C LEU A 55 -0.70 7.30 5.36
N LEU A 56 -0.92 7.44 4.06
CA LEU A 56 -1.14 6.30 3.17
C LEU A 56 0.11 5.41 3.04
N LEU A 57 1.31 5.99 2.98
CA LEU A 57 2.56 5.22 2.96
C LEU A 57 2.76 4.44 4.26
N ASP A 58 2.44 5.05 5.39
CA ASP A 58 2.61 4.44 6.70
C ASP A 58 1.59 3.31 6.92
N LEU A 59 0.34 3.49 6.46
CA LEU A 59 -0.67 2.44 6.38
C LEU A 59 -0.17 1.24 5.55
N ILE A 60 0.31 1.52 4.34
CA ILE A 60 0.81 0.47 3.44
C ILE A 60 1.94 -0.29 4.12
N GLY A 61 2.87 0.41 4.78
CA GLY A 61 3.97 -0.24 5.50
C GLY A 61 3.51 -1.09 6.67
N LYS A 62 2.56 -0.60 7.47
CA LYS A 62 2.02 -1.31 8.63
C LYS A 62 1.33 -2.61 8.23
N VAL A 63 0.60 -2.61 7.11
CA VAL A 63 -0.18 -3.75 6.63
C VAL A 63 0.67 -4.72 5.80
N SER A 64 1.46 -4.21 4.85
CA SER A 64 2.25 -5.06 3.94
C SER A 64 3.57 -5.56 4.52
N GLY A 65 4.06 -4.93 5.58
CA GLY A 65 5.41 -5.17 6.12
C GLY A 65 6.55 -4.67 5.22
N TYR A 66 6.25 -3.98 4.11
CA TYR A 66 7.29 -3.47 3.22
C TYR A 66 8.00 -2.25 3.79
N SER A 67 9.30 -2.17 3.47
CA SER A 67 10.09 -0.99 3.79
C SER A 67 9.57 0.23 3.04
N ARG A 68 9.75 1.41 3.64
CA ARG A 68 9.34 2.68 3.04
C ARG A 68 9.95 2.92 1.65
N ILE A 69 11.16 2.41 1.42
CA ILE A 69 11.84 2.46 0.11
C ILE A 69 11.07 1.64 -0.94
N GLN A 70 10.68 0.42 -0.60
CA GLN A 70 9.92 -0.44 -1.50
C GLN A 70 8.55 0.17 -1.83
N ILE A 71 7.86 0.71 -0.81
CA ILE A 71 6.56 1.37 -1.01
C ILE A 71 6.70 2.57 -1.95
N LYS A 72 7.70 3.43 -1.76
CA LYS A 72 7.95 4.57 -2.66
C LYS A 72 8.18 4.13 -4.11
N ARG A 73 8.87 3.01 -4.35
CA ARG A 73 9.05 2.45 -5.69
C ARG A 73 7.73 2.02 -6.32
N LEU A 74 6.86 1.37 -5.55
CA LEU A 74 5.52 0.95 -6.01
C LEU A 74 4.61 2.14 -6.29
N VAL A 75 4.62 3.14 -5.40
CA VAL A 75 3.85 4.38 -5.59
C VAL A 75 4.34 5.18 -6.78
N LYS A 76 5.66 5.20 -7.03
CA LYS A 76 6.21 5.80 -8.25
C LYS A 76 5.69 5.07 -9.49
N GLN A 77 5.75 3.74 -9.53
CA GLN A 77 5.20 2.94 -10.62
C GLN A 77 3.71 3.23 -10.86
N TYR A 78 2.91 3.35 -9.81
CA TYR A 78 1.50 3.73 -9.89
C TYR A 78 1.31 5.17 -10.40
N SER A 79 2.16 6.10 -9.98
CA SER A 79 2.09 7.49 -10.43
C SER A 79 2.40 7.62 -11.92
N ASP A 80 3.35 6.81 -12.42
CA ASP A 80 3.77 6.81 -13.82
C ASP A 80 2.80 6.05 -14.73
N THR A 81 2.31 4.87 -14.30
CA THR A 81 1.57 3.95 -15.18
C THR A 81 0.08 3.82 -14.83
N GLY A 82 -0.34 4.35 -13.69
CA GLY A 82 -1.69 4.15 -13.13
C GLY A 82 -1.91 2.74 -12.58
N ARG A 83 -0.90 1.87 -12.62
CA ARG A 83 -0.99 0.50 -12.13
C ARG A 83 0.24 0.06 -11.35
N ILE A 84 0.08 -0.94 -10.49
CA ILE A 84 1.20 -1.60 -9.83
C ILE A 84 1.39 -2.98 -10.45
N LYS A 85 2.58 -3.24 -11.03
CA LYS A 85 2.94 -4.55 -11.57
C LYS A 85 4.12 -5.11 -10.79
N ARG A 86 3.93 -6.27 -10.19
CA ARG A 86 5.02 -7.04 -9.61
C ARG A 86 5.99 -7.47 -10.71
N ARG A 87 7.23 -7.02 -10.64
CA ARG A 87 8.31 -7.60 -11.43
C ARG A 87 8.73 -8.90 -10.76
N LYS A 88 8.47 -10.05 -11.40
CA LYS A 88 9.03 -11.32 -10.93
C LYS A 88 10.55 -11.23 -11.03
N SER A 89 11.24 -11.34 -9.90
CA SER A 89 12.69 -11.57 -9.93
C SER A 89 12.89 -12.97 -10.49
N ILE A 90 13.53 -13.07 -11.66
CA ILE A 90 14.04 -14.33 -12.16
C ILE A 90 15.40 -14.49 -11.49
N SER A 91 15.48 -15.28 -10.43
CA SER A 91 16.77 -15.69 -9.88
C SER A 91 17.39 -16.73 -10.84
N LYS A 92 17.93 -16.25 -11.96
CA LYS A 92 18.90 -17.00 -12.76
C LYS A 92 20.26 -16.35 -12.53
N GLY A 93 21.15 -17.10 -11.88
CA GLY A 93 22.56 -16.72 -11.77
C GLY A 93 22.94 -16.24 -10.37
N PHE A 94 23.37 -17.19 -9.55
CA PHE A 94 24.79 -17.32 -9.21
C PHE A 94 25.10 -18.82 -9.27
N THR A 95 25.87 -19.23 -10.29
CA THR A 95 26.50 -20.55 -10.39
C THR A 95 27.99 -20.32 -10.21
#